data_AF-A0A2G7GN81-F1
#
_entry.id   AF-A0A2G7GN81-F1
#
_cell.length_a   1.000
_cell.length_b   1.000
_cell.length_c   1.000
_cell.angle_alpha   90.00
_cell.angle_beta   90.00
_cell.angle_gamma   90.00
#
_symmetry.space_group_name_H-M   'P 1'
#
loop_
_entity.id
_entity.type
_entity.pdbx_description
1 polymer ?
#
loop_
_entity_poly.entity_id
_entity_poly.type
_entity_poly.pdbx_seq_one_letter_code
_entity_poly.pdbx_strand_id
1 'polypeptide(L)'
;MDEIDKLLAKIDAKPQQKIPPPANKATKFASDIEQLLSEVKADYTQKERELEQQKAKEKNRRAIAWLKTLDPMSSEGLWFEEFAAKYPSKVAAAVDYLRSLSGNS
;
A
#
# COMPACT_ATOMS: atom_id res chain seq x y z
N MET A 1 17.40 54.85 44.80
CA MET A 1 16.54 54.25 43.74
C MET A 1 17.46 53.38 42.90
N ASP A 2 17.96 52.26 43.46
CA ASP A 2 19.14 51.59 42.88
C ASP A 2 18.96 50.08 42.71
N GLU A 3 17.85 49.52 43.20
CA GLU A 3 17.58 48.07 43.08
C GLU A 3 16.93 47.70 41.75
N ILE A 4 16.13 48.61 41.16
CA ILE A 4 15.45 48.36 39.89
C ILE A 4 16.46 48.36 38.73
N ASP A 5 17.41 49.30 38.70
CA ASP A 5 18.46 49.34 37.66
C ASP A 5 19.40 48.14 37.75
N LYS A 6 19.66 47.64 38.96
CA LYS A 6 20.47 46.44 39.18
C LYS A 6 19.77 45.15 38.69
N LEU A 7 18.44 45.12 38.75
CA LEU A 7 17.65 44.02 38.19
C LEU A 7 17.57 44.10 36.66
N LEU A 8 17.47 45.31 36.07
CA LEU A 8 17.51 45.51 34.61
C LEU A 8 18.82 45.00 34.00
N ALA A 9 19.97 45.35 34.60
CA ALA A 9 21.29 44.90 34.13
C ALA A 9 21.47 43.37 34.17
N LYS A 10 20.70 42.65 35.00
CA LYS A 10 20.78 41.20 35.13
C LYS A 10 19.93 40.46 34.09
N ILE A 11 18.98 41.14 33.44
CA ILE A 11 18.12 40.54 32.40
C ILE A 11 18.74 40.71 31.00
N ASP A 12 19.52 41.77 30.77
CA ASP A 12 20.29 41.96 29.52
C ASP A 12 21.50 41.01 29.38
N ALA A 13 21.85 40.29 30.45
CA ALA A 13 22.82 39.20 30.41
C ALA A 13 22.16 37.95 29.80
N LYS A 14 22.05 37.95 28.47
CA LYS A 14 21.74 36.80 27.61
C LYS A 14 22.35 35.52 28.20
N PRO A 15 21.57 34.53 28.65
CA PRO A 15 22.11 33.23 29.00
C PRO A 15 22.58 32.57 27.69
N GLN A 16 23.85 32.76 27.34
CA GLN A 16 24.50 31.90 26.36
C GLN A 16 24.73 30.54 27.03
N GLN A 17 23.67 29.75 27.14
CA GLN A 17 23.81 28.30 27.18
C GLN A 17 24.36 27.87 25.81
N LYS A 18 25.69 27.82 25.69
CA LYS A 18 26.33 26.95 24.70
C LYS A 18 26.07 25.51 25.14
N ILE A 19 24.91 24.99 24.79
CA ILE A 19 24.65 23.55 24.80
C ILE A 19 25.46 23.01 23.61
N PRO A 20 26.48 22.16 23.80
CA PRO A 20 27.04 21.42 22.68
C PRO A 20 25.89 20.61 22.06
N PRO A 21 25.72 20.59 20.73
CA PRO A 21 24.59 19.92 20.12
C PRO A 21 24.61 18.44 20.56
N PRO A 22 23.50 17.89 21.10
CA PRO A 22 23.37 16.46 21.34
C PRO A 22 23.16 15.74 19.99
N ALA A 23 24.11 15.91 19.06
CA ALA A 23 23.98 15.48 17.66
C ALA A 23 24.06 13.95 17.48
N ASN A 24 24.59 13.21 18.46
CA ASN A 24 24.92 11.79 18.25
C ASN A 24 23.81 10.82 18.66
N LYS A 25 22.92 11.21 19.57
CA LYS A 25 21.82 10.33 20.02
C LYS A 25 20.57 10.50 19.16
N ALA A 26 20.17 11.74 18.87
CA ALA A 26 19.00 12.02 18.04
C ALA A 26 19.14 11.45 16.61
N THR A 27 20.34 11.56 16.02
CA THR A 27 20.64 11.01 14.69
C THR A 27 20.58 9.47 14.67
N LYS A 28 21.03 8.81 15.75
CA LYS A 28 20.97 7.35 15.87
C LYS A 28 19.54 6.84 16.05
N PHE A 29 18.74 7.51 16.89
CA PHE A 29 17.33 7.17 17.03
C PHE A 29 16.54 7.39 15.73
N ALA A 30 16.87 8.44 14.96
CA ALA A 30 16.28 8.65 13.65
C ALA A 30 16.62 7.53 12.66
N SER A 31 17.89 7.11 12.59
CA SER A 31 18.29 5.99 11.72
C SER A 31 17.65 4.65 12.11
N ASP A 32 17.52 4.40 13.42
CA ASP A 32 16.88 3.17 13.93
C ASP A 32 15.38 3.16 13.58
N ILE A 33 14.69 4.31 13.69
CA ILE A 33 13.28 4.45 13.30
C ILE A 33 13.10 4.29 11.79
N GLU A 34 13.97 4.88 10.97
CA GLU A 34 13.92 4.74 9.51
C GLU A 34 14.16 3.28 9.08
N GLN A 35 15.10 2.59 9.73
CA GLN A 35 15.35 1.16 9.48
C GLN A 35 14.12 0.31 9.82
N LEU A 36 13.50 0.53 10.99
CA LEU A 36 12.25 -0.14 11.40
C LEU A 36 11.09 0.13 10.42
N LEU A 37 10.93 1.38 9.97
CA LEU A 37 9.91 1.74 8.99
C LEU A 37 10.14 1.06 7.63
N SER A 38 11.40 0.96 7.21
CA SER A 38 11.77 0.27 5.97
C SER A 38 11.46 -1.22 6.03
N GLU A 39 11.77 -1.87 7.15
CA GLU A 39 11.49 -3.29 7.38
C GLU A 39 9.98 -3.57 7.39
N VAL A 40 9.21 -2.78 8.14
CA VAL A 40 7.74 -2.92 8.17
C VAL A 40 7.10 -2.66 6.79
N LYS A 41 7.60 -1.68 6.04
CA LYS A 41 7.13 -1.40 4.67
C LYS A 41 7.43 -2.57 3.74
N ALA A 42 8.63 -3.16 3.82
CA ALA A 42 9.00 -4.31 3.01
C ALA A 42 8.07 -5.51 3.29
N ASP A 43 7.83 -5.82 4.57
CA ASP A 43 6.92 -6.89 5.00
C ASP A 43 5.49 -6.66 4.51
N TYR A 44 5.00 -5.41 4.60
CA TYR A 44 3.67 -5.06 4.12
C TYR A 44 3.55 -5.26 2.61
N THR A 45 4.51 -4.78 1.83
CA THR A 45 4.52 -4.96 0.37
C THR A 45 4.62 -6.43 -0.04
N GLN A 46 5.31 -7.26 0.75
CA GLN A 46 5.37 -8.70 0.48
C GLN A 46 4.00 -9.35 0.74
N LYS A 47 3.38 -9.09 1.90
CA LYS A 47 2.05 -9.63 2.24
C LYS A 47 0.99 -9.18 1.24
N GLU A 48 1.04 -7.94 0.78
CA GLU A 48 0.10 -7.41 -0.20
C GLU A 48 0.22 -8.15 -1.54
N ARG A 49 1.44 -8.36 -2.04
CA ARG A 49 1.69 -9.16 -3.25
C ARG A 49 1.21 -10.61 -3.11
N GLU A 50 1.46 -11.24 -1.96
CA GLU A 50 1.00 -12.60 -1.70
C GLU A 50 -0.54 -12.69 -1.69
N LEU A 51 -1.20 -11.73 -1.05
CA LEU A 51 -2.66 -11.66 -1.01
C LEU A 51 -3.25 -11.41 -2.40
N GLU A 52 -2.66 -10.51 -3.18
CA GLU A 52 -3.06 -10.26 -4.57
C GLU A 52 -2.91 -11.51 -5.43
N GLN A 53 -1.80 -12.25 -5.29
CA GLN A 53 -1.59 -13.50 -6.00
C GLN A 53 -2.61 -14.56 -5.61
N GLN A 54 -2.96 -14.67 -4.32
CA GLN A 54 -4.00 -15.61 -3.87
C GLN A 54 -5.37 -15.24 -4.46
N LYS A 55 -5.74 -13.95 -4.41
CA LYS A 55 -6.98 -13.45 -5.02
C LYS A 55 -6.99 -13.68 -6.53
N ALA A 56 -5.87 -13.49 -7.23
CA ALA A 56 -5.75 -13.75 -8.65
C ALA A 56 -5.91 -15.25 -8.98
N LYS A 57 -5.28 -16.13 -8.19
CA LYS A 57 -5.44 -17.59 -8.33
C LYS A 57 -6.89 -18.03 -8.13
N GLU A 58 -7.58 -17.46 -7.14
CA GLU A 58 -8.99 -17.78 -6.88
C GLU A 58 -9.88 -17.33 -8.05
N LYS A 59 -9.70 -16.09 -8.53
CA LYS A 59 -10.43 -15.58 -9.71
C LYS A 59 -10.22 -16.46 -10.93
N ASN A 60 -8.97 -16.87 -11.19
CA ASN A 60 -8.66 -17.76 -12.29
C ASN A 60 -9.32 -19.14 -12.12
N ARG A 61 -9.33 -19.71 -10.91
CA ARG A 61 -10.02 -20.97 -10.64
C ARG A 61 -11.51 -20.87 -10.91
N ARG A 62 -12.17 -19.80 -10.45
CA ARG A 62 -13.59 -19.55 -10.70
C ARG A 62 -13.88 -19.41 -12.20
N ALA A 63 -13.05 -18.66 -12.92
CA ALA A 63 -13.15 -18.50 -14.36
C ALA A 63 -13.01 -19.83 -15.11
N ILE A 64 -12.02 -20.66 -14.74
CA ILE A 64 -11.85 -22.00 -15.34
C ILE A 64 -13.05 -22.90 -15.02
N ALA A 65 -13.56 -22.86 -13.79
CA ALA A 65 -14.74 -23.65 -13.42
C ALA A 65 -15.97 -23.23 -14.23
N TRP A 66 -16.21 -21.93 -14.36
CA TRP A 66 -17.31 -21.41 -15.17
C TRP A 66 -17.18 -21.77 -16.65
N LEU A 67 -15.98 -21.66 -17.22
CA LEU A 67 -15.72 -22.08 -18.60
C LEU A 67 -15.99 -23.57 -18.85
N LYS A 68 -15.79 -24.43 -17.83
CA LYS A 68 -16.13 -25.86 -17.94
C LYS A 68 -17.62 -26.12 -17.89
N THR A 69 -18.39 -25.25 -17.24
CA THR A 69 -19.85 -25.34 -17.18
C THR A 69 -20.53 -24.65 -18.36
N LEU A 70 -19.82 -23.75 -19.04
CA LEU A 70 -20.32 -23.02 -20.19
C LEU A 70 -20.50 -23.98 -21.38
N ASP A 71 -21.74 -24.09 -21.86
CA ASP A 71 -22.04 -24.85 -23.08
C ASP A 71 -21.67 -24.00 -24.32
N PRO A 72 -20.72 -24.46 -25.17
CA PRO A 72 -20.32 -23.74 -26.38
C PRO A 72 -21.45 -23.47 -27.38
N MET A 73 -22.52 -24.29 -27.37
CA MET A 73 -23.66 -24.16 -28.29
C MET A 73 -24.78 -23.30 -27.71
N SER A 74 -24.68 -22.88 -26.45
CA SER A 74 -25.64 -21.97 -25.84
C SER A 74 -25.44 -20.54 -26.36
N SER A 75 -26.49 -19.72 -26.25
CA SER A 75 -26.41 -18.30 -26.60
C SER A 75 -25.31 -17.57 -25.81
N GLU A 76 -25.09 -17.94 -24.54
CA GLU A 76 -24.01 -17.38 -23.72
C GLU A 76 -22.64 -17.88 -24.16
N GLY A 77 -22.52 -19.15 -24.57
CA GLY A 77 -21.29 -19.71 -25.13
C GLY A 77 -20.86 -19.01 -26.41
N LEU A 78 -21.79 -18.85 -27.36
CA LEU A 78 -21.52 -18.17 -28.63
C LEU A 78 -21.15 -16.70 -28.43
N TRP A 79 -21.89 -15.99 -27.59
CA TRP A 79 -21.55 -14.60 -27.24
C TRP A 79 -20.19 -14.51 -26.54
N PHE A 80 -19.89 -15.45 -25.65
CA PHE A 80 -18.63 -15.45 -24.91
C PHE A 80 -17.42 -15.70 -25.83
N GLU A 81 -17.57 -16.49 -26.89
CA GLU A 81 -16.50 -16.68 -27.89
C GLU A 81 -16.13 -15.35 -28.58
N GLU A 82 -17.12 -14.56 -29.00
CA GLU A 82 -16.88 -13.23 -29.57
C GLU A 82 -16.31 -12.26 -28.53
N PHE A 83 -16.83 -12.30 -27.30
CA PHE A 83 -16.32 -11.50 -26.19
C PHE A 83 -14.87 -11.85 -25.86
N ALA A 84 -14.51 -13.13 -25.90
CA ALA A 84 -13.17 -13.61 -25.57
C ALA A 84 -12.14 -13.31 -26.66
N ALA A 85 -12.56 -13.05 -27.91
CA ALA A 85 -11.68 -12.77 -29.04
C ALA A 85 -10.81 -11.52 -28.83
N LYS A 86 -11.26 -10.56 -28.00
CA LYS A 86 -10.48 -9.34 -27.67
C LYS A 86 -9.45 -9.55 -26.55
N TYR A 87 -9.45 -10.71 -25.90
CA TYR A 87 -8.56 -11.01 -24.78
C TYR A 87 -7.45 -11.98 -25.21
N PRO A 88 -6.30 -11.96 -24.52
CA PRO A 88 -5.21 -12.91 -24.78
C PRO A 88 -5.57 -14.37 -24.43
N SER A 89 -6.63 -14.59 -23.64
CA SER A 89 -7.13 -15.94 -23.35
C SER A 89 -8.60 -15.91 -22.93
N LYS A 90 -9.30 -17.03 -23.15
CA LYS A 90 -10.67 -17.24 -22.65
C LYS A 90 -10.75 -17.13 -21.12
N VAL A 91 -9.73 -17.57 -20.41
CA VAL A 91 -9.68 -17.44 -18.93
C VAL A 91 -9.62 -15.97 -18.52
N ALA A 92 -8.82 -15.14 -19.20
CA ALA A 92 -8.76 -13.71 -18.92
C ALA A 92 -10.11 -13.01 -19.19
N ALA A 93 -10.77 -13.36 -20.29
CA ALA A 93 -12.12 -12.89 -20.59
C ALA A 93 -13.12 -13.32 -19.50
N ALA A 94 -13.11 -14.59 -19.11
CA ALA A 94 -14.02 -15.12 -18.09
C ALA A 94 -13.80 -14.47 -16.71
N VAL A 95 -12.55 -14.16 -16.33
CA VAL A 95 -12.26 -13.40 -15.09
C VAL A 95 -12.91 -12.02 -15.13
N ASP A 96 -12.88 -11.34 -16.27
CA ASP A 96 -13.43 -9.99 -16.42
C ASP A 96 -14.96 -10.02 -16.46
N TYR A 97 -15.54 -10.98 -17.16
CA TYR A 97 -16.98 -11.22 -17.18
C TYR A 97 -17.52 -11.53 -15.78
N LEU A 98 -16.94 -12.50 -15.07
CA LEU A 98 -17.35 -12.84 -13.70
C LEU A 98 -17.18 -11.66 -12.74
N ARG A 99 -16.19 -10.78 -12.97
CA ARG A 99 -16.04 -9.54 -12.19
C ARG A 99 -17.21 -8.60 -12.42
N SER A 100 -17.59 -8.37 -13.68
CA SER A 100 -18.74 -7.52 -14.01
C SER A 100 -20.05 -8.03 -13.42
N LEU A 101 -20.26 -9.35 -13.38
CA LEU A 101 -21.42 -9.97 -12.74
C LEU A 101 -21.44 -9.76 -11.22
N SER A 102 -20.29 -9.89 -10.55
CA SER A 102 -20.18 -9.71 -9.10
C SER A 102 -20.24 -8.24 -8.64
N GLY A 103 -19.97 -7.29 -9.53
CA GLY A 103 -19.97 -5.85 -9.25
C GLY A 103 -21.32 -5.18 -9.49
N ASN A 104 -22.33 -5.91 -9.97
CA ASN A 104 -23.67 -5.41 -10.25
C ASN A 104 -24.68 -5.80 -9.14
N SER A 105 -24.20 -5.96 -7.89
CA SER A 105 -24.98 -6.30 -6.70
C SER A 105 -24.79 -5.27 -5.59
#